data_AF-A0A7W4ZSK1-F1
#
_entry.id   AF-A0A7W4ZSK1-F1
#
_cell.length_a   1.000
_cell.length_b   1.000
_cell.length_c   1.000
_cell.angle_alpha   90.00
_cell.angle_beta   90.00
_cell.angle_gamma   90.00
#
_symmetry.space_group_name_H-M   'P 1'
#
loop_
_entity.id
_entity.type
_entity.pdbx_description
1 polymer ?
#
loop_
_entity_poly.entity_id
_entity_poly.type
_entity_poly.pdbx_seq_one_letter_code
_entity_poly.pdbx_strand_id
1 'polypeptide(L)'
;MSSAARTALAAEWDRCRWVWNECVAKSRAVYLHNKATGEKRTCGPAQLDRMLTAARKTIRWLGEGSSVVQRQVIRDFGRSRAKAHKDIEARLPMARRAGMPTHKKKRGPTLRTAAAAAPRPRAGGRRGRLTPR
;
A
#
# COMPACT_ATOMS: atom_id res chain seq x y z
N MET A 1 -18.09 -14.21 6.43
CA MET A 1 -17.77 -12.77 6.29
C MET A 1 -18.88 -12.09 5.50
N SER A 2 -19.60 -11.13 6.09
CA SER A 2 -20.71 -10.43 5.41
C SER A 2 -20.20 -9.46 4.32
N SER A 3 -21.07 -9.06 3.40
CA SER A 3 -20.77 -8.03 2.38
C SER A 3 -20.41 -6.68 3.02
N ALA A 4 -21.10 -6.29 4.10
CA ALA A 4 -20.83 -5.07 4.85
C ALA A 4 -19.44 -5.08 5.50
N ALA A 5 -19.04 -6.18 6.13
CA ALA A 5 -17.72 -6.31 6.76
C ALA A 5 -16.57 -6.17 5.74
N ARG A 6 -16.74 -6.74 4.54
CA ARG A 6 -15.75 -6.60 3.45
C ARG A 6 -15.65 -5.15 2.96
N THR A 7 -16.77 -4.46 2.86
CA THR A 7 -16.83 -3.05 2.44
C THR A 7 -16.14 -2.15 3.47
N ALA A 8 -16.41 -2.35 4.77
CA ALA A 8 -15.76 -1.62 5.84
C ALA A 8 -14.25 -1.83 5.85
N LEU A 9 -13.79 -3.08 5.67
CA LEU A 9 -12.35 -3.39 5.61
C LEU A 9 -11.67 -2.74 4.39
N ALA A 10 -12.32 -2.74 3.23
CA ALA A 10 -11.81 -2.08 2.03
C ALA A 10 -11.70 -0.56 2.23
N ALA A 11 -12.70 0.07 2.86
CA ALA A 11 -12.68 1.49 3.17
C ALA A 11 -11.55 1.84 4.15
N GLU A 12 -11.35 1.02 5.20
CA GLU A 12 -10.25 1.25 6.14
C GLU A 12 -8.88 1.04 5.49
N TRP A 13 -8.77 0.07 4.58
CA TRP A 13 -7.57 -0.12 3.78
C TRP A 13 -7.27 1.10 2.90
N ASP A 14 -8.28 1.67 2.23
CA ASP A 14 -8.13 2.88 1.42
C ASP A 14 -7.68 4.10 2.26
N ARG A 15 -8.22 4.25 3.47
CA ARG A 15 -7.78 5.27 4.44
C ARG A 15 -6.32 5.08 4.85
N CYS A 16 -5.94 3.87 5.27
CA CYS A 16 -4.56 3.56 5.65
C CYS A 16 -3.56 3.75 4.51
N ARG A 17 -3.96 3.38 3.28
CA ARG A 17 -3.17 3.62 2.07
C ARG A 17 -2.94 5.10 1.85
N TRP A 18 -3.97 5.93 2.01
CA TRP A 18 -3.86 7.38 1.86
C TRP A 18 -2.90 7.98 2.89
N VAL A 19 -3.04 7.61 4.17
CA VAL A 19 -2.13 8.08 5.24
C VAL A 19 -0.67 7.73 4.93
N TRP A 20 -0.40 6.48 4.51
CA TRP A 20 0.94 6.06 4.11
C TRP A 20 1.49 6.93 2.97
N ASN A 21 0.67 7.19 1.95
CA ASN A 21 1.10 7.96 0.78
C ASN A 21 1.39 9.43 1.14
N GLU A 22 0.60 10.02 2.03
CA GLU A 22 0.89 11.36 2.54
C GLU A 22 2.21 11.42 3.32
N CYS A 23 2.50 10.39 4.13
CA CYS A 23 3.80 10.29 4.80
C CYS A 23 4.97 10.24 3.81
N VAL A 24 4.85 9.45 2.73
CA VAL A 24 5.84 9.38 1.65
C VAL A 24 5.99 10.74 0.96
N ALA A 25 4.88 11.41 0.62
CA ALA A 25 4.88 12.72 -0.02
C ALA A 25 5.58 13.77 0.85
N LYS A 26 5.23 13.87 2.14
CA LYS A 26 5.89 14.77 3.09
C LYS A 26 7.37 14.47 3.24
N SER A 27 7.75 13.20 3.36
CA SER A 27 9.16 12.83 3.47
C SER A 27 9.96 13.23 2.24
N ARG A 28 9.38 13.09 1.03
CA ARG A 28 10.02 13.54 -0.22
C ARG A 28 10.14 15.05 -0.27
N ALA A 29 9.10 15.78 0.10
CA ALA A 29 9.11 17.24 0.16
C ALA A 29 10.20 17.76 1.10
N VAL A 30 10.33 17.17 2.30
CA VAL A 30 11.40 17.51 3.26
C VAL A 30 12.77 17.20 2.69
N TYR A 31 12.96 16.05 2.03
CA TYR A 31 14.23 15.72 1.39
C TYR A 31 14.61 16.74 0.30
N LEU A 32 13.68 17.07 -0.60
CA LEU A 32 13.92 18.04 -1.67
C LEU A 32 14.23 19.44 -1.11
N HIS A 33 13.49 19.86 -0.08
CA HIS A 33 13.75 21.12 0.61
C HIS A 33 15.16 21.16 1.19
N ASN A 34 15.55 20.15 1.96
CA ASN A 34 16.89 20.06 2.54
C ASN A 34 17.98 20.04 1.48
N LYS A 35 17.74 19.39 0.34
CA LYS A 35 18.67 19.36 -0.78
C LYS A 35 18.83 20.74 -1.43
N ALA A 36 17.74 21.52 -1.52
CA ALA A 36 17.76 22.84 -2.15
C ALA A 36 18.34 23.93 -1.24
N THR A 37 18.06 23.90 0.05
CA THR A 37 18.44 24.97 0.98
C THR A 37 19.67 24.64 1.84
N GLY A 38 20.09 23.38 1.89
CA GLY A 38 21.11 22.91 2.83
C GLY A 38 20.62 22.78 4.28
N GLU A 39 19.35 23.09 4.56
CA GLU A 39 18.77 22.91 5.89
C GLU A 39 18.63 21.43 6.26
N LYS A 40 18.59 21.14 7.56
CA LYS A 40 18.36 19.80 8.10
C LYS A 40 16.96 19.68 8.72
N ARG A 41 15.91 19.89 7.93
CA ARG A 41 14.55 19.63 8.41
C ARG A 41 14.31 18.14 8.56
N THR A 42 13.61 17.76 9.62
CA THR A 42 13.20 16.38 9.82
C THR A 42 11.74 16.20 9.41
N CYS A 43 11.37 14.95 9.15
CA CYS A 43 9.99 14.50 8.98
C CYS A 43 9.69 13.54 10.14
N GLY A 44 9.52 14.08 11.34
CA GLY A 44 9.34 13.31 12.57
C GLY A 44 7.91 12.81 12.78
N PRO A 45 7.69 11.80 13.64
CA PRO A 45 6.36 11.26 13.95
C PRO A 45 5.37 12.35 14.39
N ALA A 46 5.79 13.30 15.23
CA ALA A 46 4.94 14.39 15.71
C ALA A 46 4.48 15.36 14.59
N GLN A 47 5.25 15.53 13.52
CA GLN A 47 4.82 16.32 12.37
C GLN A 47 3.80 15.54 11.52
N LEU A 48 4.02 14.23 11.35
CA LEU A 48 3.09 13.36 10.64
C LEU A 48 1.76 13.19 11.39
N ASP A 49 1.79 13.11 12.73
CA ASP A 49 0.59 13.05 13.56
C ASP A 49 -0.22 14.36 13.51
N ARG A 50 0.47 15.51 13.48
CA ARG A 50 -0.18 16.81 13.24
C ARG A 50 -0.81 16.90 11.86
N MET A 51 -0.09 16.44 10.83
CA MET A 51 -0.62 16.33 9.47
C MET A 51 -1.88 15.46 9.43
N LEU A 52 -1.86 14.28 10.06
CA LEU A 52 -3.02 13.39 10.12
C LEU A 52 -4.19 14.03 10.87
N THR A 53 -3.92 14.69 11.99
CA THR A 53 -4.96 15.36 12.78
C THR A 53 -5.64 16.46 11.96
N ALA A 54 -4.88 17.26 11.21
CA ALA A 54 -5.43 18.26 10.31
C ALA A 54 -6.22 17.60 9.16
N ALA A 55 -5.67 16.58 8.53
CA ALA A 55 -6.33 15.87 7.43
C ALA A 55 -7.65 15.22 7.85
N ARG A 56 -7.74 14.63 9.04
CA ARG A 56 -8.98 14.04 9.56
C ARG A 56 -10.06 15.09 9.83
N LYS A 57 -9.69 16.33 10.13
CA LYS A 57 -10.65 17.44 10.31
C LYS A 57 -11.22 17.93 8.99
N THR A 58 -10.44 17.89 7.91
CA THR A 58 -10.82 18.46 6.60
C THR A 58 -11.38 17.42 5.64
N ILE A 59 -10.91 16.17 5.72
CA ILE A 59 -11.27 15.08 4.81
C ILE A 59 -12.25 14.14 5.52
N ARG A 60 -13.55 14.35 5.31
CA ARG A 60 -14.63 13.63 6.01
C ARG A 60 -14.48 12.11 5.97
N TRP A 61 -14.26 11.53 4.79
CA TRP A 61 -14.11 10.09 4.61
C TRP A 61 -12.86 9.52 5.32
N LEU A 62 -11.84 10.33 5.61
CA LEU A 62 -10.69 9.89 6.41
C LEU A 62 -11.02 9.89 7.91
N GLY A 63 -11.76 10.91 8.35
CA GLY A 63 -12.20 11.09 9.74
C GLY A 63 -13.14 10.00 10.25
N GLU A 64 -13.94 9.40 9.36
CA GLU A 64 -14.83 8.27 9.66
C GLU A 64 -14.10 6.97 10.04
N GLY A 65 -12.81 6.85 9.73
CA GLY A 65 -12.01 5.66 10.04
C GLY A 65 -11.35 5.68 11.42
N SER A 66 -10.72 4.55 11.76
CA SER A 66 -10.08 4.37 13.07
C SER A 66 -8.86 5.29 13.23
N SER A 67 -8.87 6.12 14.26
CA SER A 67 -7.74 7.00 14.59
C SER A 67 -6.51 6.22 15.03
N VAL A 68 -6.72 5.10 15.73
CA VAL A 68 -5.64 4.24 16.22
C VAL A 68 -4.93 3.55 15.06
N VAL A 69 -5.69 2.97 14.12
CA VAL A 69 -5.11 2.29 12.95
C VAL A 69 -4.35 3.28 12.07
N GLN A 70 -4.92 4.46 11.81
CA GLN A 70 -4.25 5.50 11.02
C GLN A 70 -2.95 6.02 11.68
N ARG A 71 -2.93 6.17 13.01
CA ARG A 71 -1.69 6.51 13.74
C ARG A 71 -0.66 5.39 13.72
N GLN A 72 -1.10 4.12 13.76
CA GLN A 72 -0.20 2.98 13.63
C GLN A 72 0.50 2.98 12.27
N VAL A 73 -0.20 3.35 11.18
CA VAL A 73 0.41 3.51 9.84
C VAL A 73 1.56 4.52 9.85
N ILE A 74 1.44 5.63 10.60
CA ILE A 74 2.51 6.62 10.74
C ILE A 74 3.74 6.01 11.44
N ARG A 75 3.53 5.22 12.49
CA ARG A 75 4.62 4.54 13.22
C ARG A 75 5.32 3.53 12.32
N ASP A 76 4.56 2.74 11.56
CA ASP A 76 5.09 1.75 10.64
C ASP A 76 5.89 2.41 9.50
N PHE A 77 5.39 3.54 8.98
CA PHE A 77 6.14 4.36 8.03
C PHE A 77 7.46 4.86 8.62
N GLY A 78 7.42 5.40 9.85
CA GLY A 78 8.61 5.86 10.57
C GLY A 78 9.65 4.76 10.73
N ARG A 79 9.22 3.55 11.11
CA ARG A 79 10.09 2.37 11.22
C ARG A 79 10.70 1.98 9.87
N SER A 80 9.90 1.95 8.80
CA SER A 80 10.38 1.64 7.45
C SER A 80 11.44 2.64 6.97
N ARG A 81 11.20 3.94 7.13
CA ARG A 81 12.16 4.98 6.77
C ARG A 81 13.43 4.93 7.63
N ALA A 82 13.30 4.72 8.94
CA ALA A 82 14.46 4.60 9.82
C ALA A 82 15.34 3.40 9.43
N LYS A 83 14.72 2.26 9.09
CA LYS A 83 15.47 1.11 8.57
C LYS A 83 16.20 1.43 7.27
N ALA A 84 15.53 2.11 6.33
CA ALA A 84 16.17 2.53 5.08
C ALA A 84 17.40 3.43 5.30
N HIS A 85 17.31 4.40 6.24
CA HIS A 85 18.46 5.23 6.61
C HIS A 85 19.59 4.41 7.24
N LYS A 86 19.26 3.54 8.21
CA LYS A 86 20.25 2.67 8.87
C LYS A 86 20.97 1.75 7.89
N ASP A 87 20.26 1.23 6.88
CA ASP A 87 20.86 0.38 5.84
C ASP A 87 21.86 1.14 4.95
N ILE A 88 21.60 2.43 4.70
CA ILE A 88 22.51 3.31 3.97
C ILE A 88 23.73 3.65 4.84
N GLU A 89 23.51 3.99 6.11
CA GLU A 89 24.56 4.31 7.08
C GLU A 89 25.49 3.11 7.32
N ALA A 90 24.94 1.91 7.45
CA ALA A 90 25.68 0.65 7.56
C ALA A 90 26.32 0.20 6.23
N ARG A 91 26.21 1.00 5.16
CA ARG A 91 26.78 0.74 3.83
C ARG A 91 26.48 -0.66 3.28
N LEU A 92 25.28 -1.18 3.55
CA LEU A 92 24.89 -2.50 3.05
C LEU A 92 24.90 -2.52 1.51
N PRO A 93 25.23 -3.65 0.87
CA PRO A 93 25.02 -3.85 -0.55
C PRO A 93 23.57 -3.55 -0.93
N MET A 94 23.36 -2.93 -2.10
CA MET A 94 22.02 -2.48 -2.53
C MET A 94 20.97 -3.59 -2.49
N ALA A 95 21.35 -4.83 -2.83
CA ALA A 95 20.48 -6.00 -2.80
C ALA A 95 19.94 -6.36 -1.40
N ARG A 96 20.60 -5.91 -0.32
CA ARG A 96 20.22 -6.19 1.07
C ARG A 96 19.48 -5.03 1.76
N ARG A 97 19.33 -3.88 1.09
CA ARG A 97 18.68 -2.71 1.67
C ARG A 97 17.16 -2.85 1.58
N ALA A 98 16.45 -2.43 2.63
CA ALA A 98 14.99 -2.37 2.61
C ALA A 98 14.44 -1.35 1.58
N GLY A 99 15.24 -0.34 1.23
CA GLY A 99 14.86 0.75 0.32
C GLY A 99 13.93 1.78 0.97
N MET A 100 13.83 2.96 0.35
CA MET A 100 12.93 4.01 0.84
C MET A 100 11.45 3.62 0.63
N PRO A 101 10.56 3.96 1.58
CA PRO A 101 9.13 3.72 1.43
C PRO A 101 8.57 4.43 0.20
N THR A 102 7.77 3.70 -0.60
CA THR A 102 7.14 4.20 -1.82
C THR A 102 5.62 4.24 -1.69
N HIS A 103 4.95 4.94 -2.61
CA HIS A 103 3.49 5.00 -2.62
C HIS A 103 2.86 3.62 -2.79
N LYS A 104 1.87 3.34 -1.95
CA LYS A 104 1.00 2.17 -2.08
C LYS A 104 -0.04 2.42 -3.17
N LYS A 105 -0.10 1.49 -4.13
CA LYS A 105 -1.09 1.44 -5.21
C LYS A 105 -2.26 0.55 -4.79
N LYS A 106 -3.48 0.92 -5.19
CA LYS A 106 -4.66 0.04 -5.11
C LYS A 106 -4.52 -1.03 -6.17
N ARG A 107 -4.28 -2.28 -5.75
CA ARG A 107 -4.46 -3.44 -6.62
C ARG A 107 -5.91 -3.87 -6.45
N GLY A 108 -6.60 -4.16 -7.55
CA GLY A 108 -7.95 -4.73 -7.50
C GLY A 108 -7.95 -6.01 -6.65
N PRO A 109 -9.10 -6.41 -6.09
CA PRO A 109 -9.15 -7.58 -5.22
C PRO A 109 -8.69 -8.82 -6.00
N THR A 110 -7.53 -9.36 -5.67
CA THR A 110 -7.20 -10.75 -6.02
C THR A 110 -7.99 -11.65 -5.07
N LEU A 111 -9.31 -11.65 -5.22
CA LEU A 111 -10.15 -12.71 -4.67
C LEU A 111 -9.79 -13.97 -5.44
N ARG A 112 -8.87 -14.78 -4.90
CA ARG A 112 -8.80 -16.18 -5.30
C ARG A 112 -10.03 -16.86 -4.69
N THR A 113 -11.19 -16.69 -5.32
CA THR A 113 -12.32 -17.59 -5.09
C THR A 113 -11.92 -18.94 -5.62
N ALA A 114 -11.48 -19.83 -4.73
CA ALA A 114 -11.47 -21.26 -5.00
C ALA A 114 -12.92 -21.76 -5.02
N ALA A 115 -13.64 -21.47 -6.10
CA ALA A 115 -14.93 -22.08 -6.41
C ALA A 115 -15.23 -21.84 -7.89
N ALA A 116 -14.98 -22.88 -8.69
CA ALA A 116 -15.57 -23.20 -10.01
C ALA A 116 -14.51 -23.74 -10.99
N ALA A 117 -13.85 -24.85 -10.64
CA ALA A 117 -13.39 -25.80 -11.65
C ALA A 117 -14.48 -26.87 -11.78
N ALA A 118 -15.58 -26.52 -12.44
CA ALA A 118 -16.49 -27.55 -12.95
C ALA A 118 -15.78 -28.22 -14.14
N PRO A 119 -15.59 -29.55 -14.16
CA PRO A 119 -15.01 -30.22 -15.31
C PRO A 119 -15.98 -30.11 -16.49
N ARG A 120 -15.51 -29.52 -17.61
CA ARG A 120 -16.23 -29.53 -18.88
C ARG A 120 -16.37 -30.99 -19.37
N PRO A 121 -17.55 -31.45 -19.81
CA PRO A 121 -17.66 -32.75 -20.46
C PRO A 121 -16.93 -32.69 -21.81
N ARG A 122 -16.07 -33.68 -22.07
CA ARG A 122 -15.42 -33.88 -23.37
C ARG A 122 -16.48 -34.25 -24.41
N ALA A 123 -16.74 -33.37 -25.36
CA ALA A 123 -17.47 -33.69 -26.57
C ALA A 123 -16.64 -34.68 -27.41
N GLY A 124 -17.04 -35.96 -27.40
CA GLY A 124 -16.54 -36.97 -28.33
C GLY A 124 -17.22 -36.80 -29.69
N GLY A 125 -16.51 -36.20 -30.65
CA GLY A 125 -16.96 -36.08 -32.04
C GLY A 125 -15.86 -36.49 -33.01
N ARG A 126 -15.68 -37.80 -33.22
CA ARG A 126 -14.82 -38.32 -34.30
C ARG A 126 -15.56 -38.17 -35.63
N ARG A 127 -15.24 -37.13 -36.40
CA ARG A 127 -15.43 -37.12 -37.87
C ARG A 127 -14.09 -37.53 -38.50
N GLY A 128 -13.97 -38.81 -38.85
CA GLY A 128 -12.92 -39.34 -39.72
C GLY A 128 -13.53 -39.61 -41.09
N ARG A 129 -13.03 -38.89 -42.09
CA ARG A 129 -13.49 -38.84 -43.47
C ARG A 129 -12.91 -40.02 -44.26
N LEU A 130 -13.72 -40.53 -45.19
CA LEU A 130 -13.45 -41.52 -46.23
C LEU A 130 -12.13 -41.30 -46.99
N THR A 131 -11.49 -42.41 -47.38
CA THR A 131 -10.64 -42.52 -48.59
C THR A 131 -10.76 -43.96 -49.18
N PRO A 132 -10.45 -44.16 -50.46
CA PRO A 132 -11.27 -44.95 -51.39
C PRO A 132 -10.63 -46.28 -51.81
N ARG A 133 -11.44 -47.15 -52.44
CA ARG A 133 -11.06 -48.03 -53.54
C ARG A 133 -12.29 -48.46 -54.33
#